data_AF-A0A160PHZ9-F1
#
_entry.id   AF-A0A160PHZ9-F1
#
_cell.length_a   1.000
_cell.length_b   1.000
_cell.length_c   1.000
_cell.angle_alpha   90.00
_cell.angle_beta   90.00
_cell.angle_gamma   90.00
#
_symmetry.space_group_name_H-M   'P 1'
#
loop_
_entity.id
_entity.type
_entity.pdbx_description
1 polymer ?
#
loop_
_entity_poly.entity_id
_entity_poly.type
_entity_poly.pdbx_seq_one_letter_code
_entity_poly.pdbx_strand_id
1 'polypeptide(L)'
;MAAPVPLRSDFDAGSLRALAKGSRDPAQTRRLLALSVISAGGSRSEAAEIGGVGLQTVRDWVLAFNADGPDGLIDGKAPGARPRLNADQRDVLKALVEQGPVPAAHGVVRWRLCDLAQILSEDHGVSVSEQTLSRVLRAMGYRKLSARPRHHAQDPEAAAIFKKTSPTVWRRSRKLSAASR
;
A
#
# COMPACT_ATOMS: atom_id res chain seq x y z
N MET A 1 -3.07 -13.20 40.26
CA MET A 1 -2.10 -13.09 39.15
C MET A 1 -2.14 -14.39 38.35
N ALA A 2 -2.28 -14.33 37.02
CA ALA A 2 -2.24 -15.51 36.18
C ALA A 2 -0.81 -16.09 36.14
N ALA A 3 -0.68 -17.42 36.02
CA ALA A 3 0.61 -18.09 35.95
C ALA A 3 1.49 -17.52 34.81
N PRO A 4 2.82 -17.51 34.98
CA PRO A 4 3.74 -17.13 33.91
C PRO A 4 3.60 -18.10 32.73
N VAL A 5 3.48 -17.58 31.51
CA VAL A 5 3.45 -18.41 30.29
C VAL A 5 4.80 -19.11 30.17
N PRO A 6 4.87 -20.45 30.12
CA PRO A 6 6.13 -21.16 29.98
C PRO A 6 6.72 -20.91 28.59
N LEU A 7 8.04 -20.77 28.51
CA LEU A 7 8.75 -20.76 27.24
C LEU A 7 8.82 -22.20 26.71
N ARG A 8 8.62 -22.41 25.40
CA ARG A 8 8.79 -23.72 24.75
C ARG A 8 10.16 -24.33 25.05
N SER A 9 10.22 -25.64 25.23
CA SER A 9 11.38 -26.36 25.78
C SER A 9 12.30 -27.00 24.74
N ASP A 10 11.97 -26.89 23.46
CA ASP A 10 12.76 -27.36 22.32
C ASP A 10 13.94 -26.44 21.97
N PHE A 11 14.05 -25.28 22.64
CA PHE A 11 15.20 -24.37 22.56
C PHE A 11 15.85 -24.18 23.93
N ASP A 12 17.09 -24.63 24.03
CA ASP A 12 17.94 -24.35 25.18
C ASP A 12 18.57 -22.94 25.09
N ALA A 13 19.18 -22.49 26.19
CA ALA A 13 19.84 -21.17 26.21
C ALA A 13 20.99 -21.07 25.19
N GLY A 14 21.67 -22.19 24.88
CA GLY A 14 22.74 -22.25 23.89
C GLY A 14 22.26 -21.97 22.47
N SER A 15 21.21 -22.68 22.03
CA SER A 15 20.60 -22.50 20.71
C SER A 15 20.04 -21.09 20.52
N LEU A 16 19.39 -20.51 21.54
CA LEU A 16 18.89 -19.13 21.48
C LEU A 16 20.03 -18.11 21.30
N ARG A 17 21.17 -18.29 21.97
CA ARG A 17 22.35 -17.44 21.77
C ARG A 17 22.98 -17.64 20.40
N ALA A 18 22.99 -18.86 19.88
CA ALA A 18 23.48 -19.14 18.52
C ALA A 18 22.61 -18.44 17.46
N LEU A 19 21.28 -18.50 17.61
CA LEU A 19 20.34 -17.75 16.76
C LEU A 19 20.54 -16.25 16.87
N ALA A 20 20.73 -15.72 18.09
CA ALA A 20 20.99 -14.30 18.31
C ALA A 20 22.25 -13.81 17.58
N LYS A 21 23.31 -14.64 17.56
CA LYS A 21 24.57 -14.37 16.84
C LYS A 21 24.40 -14.42 15.32
N GLY A 22 23.50 -15.25 14.81
CA GLY A 22 23.20 -15.37 13.38
C GLY A 22 22.19 -14.34 12.84
N SER A 23 21.41 -13.72 13.72
CA SER A 23 20.41 -12.72 13.36
C SER A 23 21.04 -11.45 12.77
N ARG A 24 20.39 -10.89 11.75
CA ARG A 24 20.70 -9.58 11.17
C ARG A 24 19.79 -8.46 11.69
N ASP A 25 18.73 -8.82 12.41
CA ASP A 25 17.82 -7.88 13.04
C ASP A 25 18.26 -7.63 14.51
N PRO A 26 18.70 -6.41 14.86
CA PRO A 26 19.09 -6.07 16.22
C PRO A 26 17.96 -6.27 17.25
N ALA A 27 16.71 -6.05 16.84
CA ALA A 27 15.57 -6.27 17.72
C ALA A 27 15.41 -7.76 18.02
N GLN A 28 15.47 -8.61 16.99
CA GLN A 28 15.43 -10.07 17.16
C GLN A 28 16.61 -10.57 18.01
N THR A 29 17.84 -10.09 17.79
CA THR A 29 19.01 -10.45 18.60
C THR A 29 18.78 -10.17 20.08
N ARG A 30 18.32 -8.97 20.43
CA ARG A 30 18.03 -8.58 21.81
C ARG A 30 16.93 -9.45 22.44
N ARG A 31 15.86 -9.73 21.69
CA ARG A 31 14.75 -10.58 22.13
C ARG A 31 15.22 -12.01 22.42
N LEU A 32 16.03 -12.59 21.52
CA LEU A 32 16.60 -13.93 21.69
C LEU A 32 17.55 -14.01 22.90
N LEU A 33 18.37 -12.98 23.14
CA LEU A 33 19.23 -12.92 24.32
C LEU A 33 18.42 -12.87 25.61
N ALA A 34 17.34 -12.08 25.66
CA ALA A 34 16.43 -12.04 26.80
C ALA A 34 15.76 -13.40 27.06
N LEU A 35 15.27 -14.08 26.02
CA LEU A 35 14.66 -15.42 26.17
C LEU A 35 15.69 -16.49 26.57
N SER A 36 16.96 -16.34 26.20
CA SER A 36 18.02 -17.25 26.64
C SER A 36 18.22 -17.28 28.16
N VAL A 37 17.93 -16.16 28.84
CA VAL A 37 17.96 -16.08 30.32
C VAL A 37 16.85 -16.94 30.92
N ILE A 38 15.64 -16.85 30.37
CA ILE A 38 14.49 -17.65 30.81
C ILE A 38 14.74 -19.13 30.57
N SER A 39 15.28 -19.50 29.40
CA SER A 39 15.63 -20.89 29.08
C SER A 39 16.74 -21.44 29.99
N ALA A 40 17.65 -20.59 30.46
CA ALA A 40 18.67 -20.96 31.45
C ALA A 40 18.14 -21.05 32.90
N GLY A 41 16.82 -20.88 33.12
CA GLY A 41 16.21 -20.89 34.45
C GLY A 41 16.23 -19.54 35.18
N GLY A 42 16.70 -18.48 34.53
CA GLY A 42 16.68 -17.13 35.07
C GLY A 42 15.27 -16.55 35.18
N SER A 43 15.15 -15.48 35.95
CA SER A 43 13.89 -14.77 36.19
C SER A 43 13.47 -13.95 34.97
N ARG A 44 12.17 -13.66 34.89
CA ARG A 44 11.62 -12.74 33.87
C ARG A 44 12.06 -11.29 34.08
N SER A 45 12.43 -10.92 35.31
CA SER A 45 13.00 -9.61 35.63
C SER A 45 14.39 -9.46 35.03
N GLU A 46 15.27 -10.46 35.19
CA GLU A 46 16.59 -10.45 34.54
C GLU A 46 16.46 -10.43 33.02
N ALA A 47 15.54 -11.21 32.46
CA ALA A 47 15.25 -11.16 31.02
C ALA A 47 14.78 -9.78 30.54
N ALA A 48 13.98 -9.09 31.36
CA ALA A 48 13.48 -7.74 31.09
C ALA A 48 14.62 -6.71 31.14
N GLU A 49 15.55 -6.84 32.07
CA GLU A 49 16.76 -6.01 32.15
C GLU A 49 17.67 -6.18 30.92
N ILE A 50 17.96 -7.43 30.53
CA ILE A 50 18.70 -7.73 29.30
C ILE A 50 17.98 -7.20 28.06
N GLY A 51 16.65 -7.31 28.04
CA GLY A 51 15.81 -6.82 26.95
C GLY A 51 15.62 -5.30 26.93
N GLY A 52 15.94 -4.59 28.02
CA GLY A 52 15.64 -3.16 28.20
C GLY A 52 14.13 -2.85 28.10
N VAL A 53 13.26 -3.73 28.58
CA VAL A 53 11.80 -3.63 28.47
C VAL A 53 11.09 -3.98 29.78
N GLY A 54 9.76 -3.80 29.84
CA GLY A 54 8.95 -4.24 30.97
C GLY A 54 8.58 -5.73 30.92
N LEU A 55 8.11 -6.27 32.06
CA LEU A 55 7.71 -7.68 32.19
C LEU A 55 6.61 -8.10 31.19
N GLN A 56 5.68 -7.19 30.87
CA GLN A 56 4.61 -7.47 29.91
C GLN A 56 5.19 -7.70 28.50
N THR A 57 6.17 -6.91 28.08
CA THR A 57 6.82 -7.08 26.78
C THR A 57 7.59 -8.40 26.69
N VAL A 58 8.25 -8.82 27.79
CA VAL A 58 8.89 -10.14 27.85
C VAL A 58 7.84 -11.25 27.71
N ARG A 59 6.68 -11.11 28.37
CA ARG A 59 5.56 -12.05 28.21
C ARG A 59 5.08 -12.11 26.75
N ASP A 60 4.96 -10.97 26.09
CA ASP A 60 4.53 -10.90 24.69
C ASP A 60 5.56 -11.56 23.75
N TRP A 61 6.87 -11.40 24.02
CA TRP A 61 7.92 -12.11 23.30
C TRP A 61 7.86 -13.62 23.51
N VAL A 62 7.61 -14.08 24.75
CA VAL A 62 7.42 -15.52 25.03
C VAL A 62 6.22 -16.06 24.24
N LEU A 63 5.11 -15.32 24.18
CA LEU A 63 3.93 -15.72 23.41
C LEU A 63 4.22 -15.80 21.91
N ALA A 64 4.87 -14.78 21.35
CA ALA A 64 5.24 -14.76 19.93
C ALA A 64 6.24 -15.89 19.58
N PHE A 65 7.24 -16.11 20.43
CA PHE A 65 8.22 -17.18 20.24
C PHE A 65 7.58 -18.58 20.38
N ASN A 66 6.62 -18.74 21.28
CA ASN A 66 5.89 -20.00 21.41
C ASN A 66 5.02 -20.30 20.19
N ALA A 67 4.43 -19.28 19.57
CA ALA A 67 3.62 -19.43 18.37
C ALA A 67 4.47 -19.73 17.13
N ASP A 68 5.47 -18.89 16.85
CA ASP A 68 6.15 -18.85 15.55
C ASP A 68 7.67 -19.10 15.65
N GLY A 69 8.18 -19.45 16.83
CA GLY A 69 9.61 -19.68 17.05
C GLY A 69 10.44 -18.41 16.90
N PRO A 70 11.70 -18.52 16.43
CA PRO A 70 12.58 -17.37 16.25
C PRO A 70 12.01 -16.29 15.31
N ASP A 71 11.23 -16.69 14.31
CA ASP A 71 10.63 -15.78 13.32
C ASP A 71 9.54 -14.90 13.94
N GLY A 72 8.85 -15.38 14.98
CA GLY A 72 7.90 -14.59 15.77
C GLY A 72 8.54 -13.42 16.52
N LEU A 73 9.86 -13.40 16.65
CA LEU A 73 10.61 -12.30 17.27
C LEU A 73 11.09 -11.25 16.26
N ILE A 74 10.79 -11.41 14.97
CA ILE A 74 11.05 -10.40 13.94
C ILE A 74 9.84 -9.48 13.86
N ASP A 75 10.08 -8.17 13.80
CA ASP A 75 8.97 -7.23 13.65
C ASP A 75 8.30 -7.41 12.27
N GLY A 76 7.04 -7.82 12.29
CA GLY A 76 6.19 -7.84 11.11
C GLY A 76 5.95 -6.43 10.57
N LYS A 77 5.64 -6.32 9.28
CA LYS A 77 5.19 -5.06 8.70
C LYS A 77 3.88 -4.65 9.38
N ALA A 78 3.90 -3.53 10.10
CA ALA A 78 2.71 -3.00 10.75
C ALA A 78 1.57 -2.90 9.71
N PRO A 79 0.34 -3.34 10.05
CA PRO A 79 -0.80 -3.13 9.18
C PRO A 79 -0.90 -1.62 8.98
N GLY A 80 -0.71 -1.17 7.74
CA GLY A 80 -0.70 0.25 7.41
C GLY A 80 -2.02 0.93 7.81
N ALA A 81 -2.09 2.25 7.62
CA ALA A 81 -3.31 3.00 7.90
C ALA A 81 -4.53 2.33 7.25
N ARG A 82 -5.58 2.10 8.05
CA ARG A 82 -6.83 1.52 7.55
C ARG A 82 -7.33 2.39 6.39
N PRO A 83 -7.65 1.79 5.22
CA PRO A 83 -8.18 2.56 4.10
C PRO A 83 -9.42 3.34 4.53
N ARG A 84 -9.54 4.60 4.07
CA ARG A 84 -10.69 5.45 4.40
C ARG A 84 -12.03 4.91 3.90
N LEU A 85 -12.03 4.13 2.81
CA LEU A 85 -13.19 3.39 2.34
C LEU A 85 -12.99 1.90 2.64
N ASN A 86 -13.96 1.33 3.36
CA ASN A 86 -14.06 -0.12 3.58
C ASN A 86 -14.51 -0.84 2.28
N ALA A 87 -14.67 -2.16 2.32
CA ALA A 87 -15.06 -2.95 1.14
C ALA A 87 -16.45 -2.55 0.63
N ASP A 88 -17.44 -2.53 1.53
CA ASP A 88 -18.83 -2.21 1.19
C ASP A 88 -18.98 -0.82 0.54
N GLN A 89 -18.28 0.18 1.07
CA GLN A 89 -18.28 1.55 0.54
C GLN A 89 -17.61 1.62 -0.85
N ARG A 90 -16.66 0.73 -1.15
CA ARG A 90 -16.09 0.64 -2.49
C ARG A 90 -17.07 0.01 -3.48
N ASP A 91 -17.84 -0.98 -3.04
CA ASP A 91 -18.87 -1.60 -3.88
C ASP A 91 -20.00 -0.62 -4.19
N VAL A 92 -20.40 0.17 -3.21
CA VAL A 92 -21.33 1.30 -3.40
C VAL A 92 -20.76 2.31 -4.40
N LEU A 93 -19.53 2.77 -4.19
CA LEU A 93 -18.87 3.71 -5.10
C LEU A 93 -18.77 3.14 -6.52
N LYS A 94 -18.50 1.84 -6.65
CA LYS A 94 -18.45 1.13 -7.92
C LYS A 94 -19.81 1.20 -8.63
N ALA A 95 -20.88 0.84 -7.94
CA ALA A 95 -22.24 0.87 -8.47
C ALA A 95 -22.63 2.30 -8.92
N LEU A 96 -22.31 3.32 -8.11
CA LEU A 96 -22.58 4.72 -8.42
C LEU A 96 -21.85 5.19 -9.70
N VAL A 97 -20.58 4.78 -9.85
CA VAL A 97 -19.79 5.12 -11.04
C VAL A 97 -20.33 4.43 -12.29
N GLU A 98 -20.75 3.17 -12.18
CA GLU A 98 -21.27 2.37 -13.29
C GLU A 98 -22.67 2.79 -13.73
N GLN A 99 -23.54 3.19 -12.78
CA GLN A 99 -24.85 3.76 -13.10
C GLN A 99 -24.75 5.09 -13.84
N GLY A 100 -23.70 5.87 -13.57
CA GLY A 100 -23.53 7.21 -14.12
C GLY A 100 -24.53 8.23 -13.53
N PRO A 101 -24.36 9.52 -13.82
CA PRO A 101 -25.27 10.53 -13.30
C PRO A 101 -26.57 10.56 -14.10
N VAL A 102 -27.70 10.70 -13.40
CA VAL A 102 -28.99 11.09 -13.98
C VAL A 102 -29.00 12.61 -14.14
N PRO A 103 -28.95 13.18 -15.37
CA PRO A 103 -28.78 14.62 -15.55
C PRO A 103 -29.89 15.46 -14.92
N ALA A 104 -31.13 14.96 -14.95
CA ALA A 104 -32.29 15.64 -14.37
C ALA A 104 -32.24 15.73 -12.83
N ALA A 105 -31.63 14.75 -12.16
CA ALA A 105 -31.55 14.70 -10.70
C ALA A 105 -30.25 15.32 -10.19
N HIS A 106 -29.13 15.03 -10.85
CA HIS A 106 -27.79 15.40 -10.37
C HIS A 106 -27.22 16.67 -11.03
N GLY A 107 -27.86 17.18 -12.08
CA GLY A 107 -27.41 18.39 -12.79
C GLY A 107 -26.07 18.26 -13.54
N VAL A 108 -25.51 17.06 -13.61
CA VAL A 108 -24.23 16.78 -14.27
C VAL A 108 -24.37 15.68 -15.31
N VAL A 109 -23.67 15.84 -16.45
CA VAL A 109 -23.63 14.84 -17.53
C VAL A 109 -22.57 13.78 -17.28
N ARG A 110 -21.57 14.08 -16.44
CA ARG A 110 -20.52 13.15 -16.04
C ARG A 110 -20.21 13.36 -14.57
N TRP A 111 -19.89 12.29 -13.86
CA TRP A 111 -19.39 12.39 -12.51
C TRP A 111 -18.06 13.15 -12.46
N ARG A 112 -18.01 14.18 -11.62
CA ARG A 112 -16.75 14.76 -11.13
C ARG A 112 -16.43 14.11 -9.78
N LEU A 113 -15.17 14.19 -9.37
CA LEU A 113 -14.74 13.63 -8.08
C LEU A 113 -15.42 14.34 -6.90
N CYS A 114 -15.66 15.65 -7.02
CA CYS A 114 -16.40 16.41 -6.01
C CYS A 114 -17.85 15.90 -5.86
N ASP A 115 -18.53 15.58 -6.97
CA ASP A 115 -19.91 15.06 -6.94
C ASP A 115 -19.96 13.71 -6.21
N LEU A 116 -19.05 12.79 -6.54
CA LEU A 116 -18.96 11.48 -5.89
C LEU A 116 -18.57 11.59 -4.41
N ALA A 117 -17.70 12.54 -4.05
CA ALA A 117 -17.33 12.79 -2.67
C ALA A 117 -18.50 13.36 -1.86
N GLN A 118 -19.30 14.23 -2.47
CA GLN A 118 -20.51 14.78 -1.86
C GLN A 118 -21.55 13.69 -1.61
N ILE A 119 -21.87 12.87 -2.62
CA ILE A 119 -22.81 11.74 -2.49
C ILE A 119 -22.34 10.76 -1.41
N LEU A 120 -21.05 10.41 -1.38
CA LEU A 120 -20.50 9.56 -0.32
C LEU A 120 -20.62 10.17 1.09
N SER A 121 -20.54 11.50 1.19
CA SER A 121 -20.69 12.20 2.46
C SER A 121 -22.15 12.26 2.90
N GLU A 122 -23.08 12.56 1.98
CA GLU A 122 -24.50 12.77 2.26
C GLU A 122 -25.23 11.44 2.48
N ASP A 123 -25.05 10.47 1.59
CA ASP A 123 -25.81 9.22 1.60
C ASP A 123 -25.17 8.12 2.46
N HIS A 124 -23.85 8.21 2.67
CA HIS A 124 -23.08 7.15 3.35
C HIS A 124 -22.26 7.65 4.56
N GLY A 125 -22.25 8.95 4.86
CA GLY A 125 -21.53 9.52 6.01
C GLY A 125 -20.00 9.45 5.88
N VAL A 126 -19.47 9.25 4.68
CA VAL A 126 -18.03 9.06 4.44
C VAL A 126 -17.40 10.32 3.86
N SER A 127 -16.72 11.07 4.71
CA SER A 127 -15.96 12.26 4.27
C SER A 127 -14.58 11.87 3.74
N VAL A 128 -14.38 12.01 2.43
CA VAL A 128 -13.13 11.69 1.73
C VAL A 128 -12.71 12.81 0.80
N SER A 129 -11.40 13.06 0.73
CA SER A 129 -10.85 14.04 -0.22
C SER A 129 -10.92 13.51 -1.65
N GLU A 130 -11.04 14.43 -2.62
CA GLU A 130 -11.02 14.08 -4.05
C GLU A 130 -9.76 13.31 -4.45
N GLN A 131 -8.61 13.61 -3.82
CA GLN A 131 -7.37 12.88 -4.05
C GLN A 131 -7.47 11.42 -3.60
N THR A 132 -8.08 11.17 -2.44
CA THR A 132 -8.31 9.82 -1.92
C THR A 132 -9.23 9.06 -2.85
N LEU A 133 -10.32 9.70 -3.26
CA LEU A 133 -11.31 9.12 -4.16
C LEU A 133 -10.70 8.78 -5.53
N SER A 134 -9.87 9.68 -6.08
CA SER A 134 -9.11 9.45 -7.32
C SER A 134 -8.18 8.23 -7.22
N ARG A 135 -7.45 8.07 -6.10
CA ARG A 135 -6.60 6.88 -5.88
C ARG A 135 -7.43 5.61 -5.81
N VAL A 136 -8.55 5.64 -5.08
CA VAL A 136 -9.46 4.49 -4.94
C VAL A 136 -10.02 4.07 -6.30
N LEU A 137 -10.57 5.01 -7.07
CA LEU A 137 -11.10 4.73 -8.42
C LEU A 137 -10.02 4.15 -9.35
N ARG A 138 -8.80 4.70 -9.30
CA ARG A 138 -7.67 4.17 -10.11
C ARG A 138 -7.28 2.76 -9.70
N ALA A 139 -7.27 2.45 -8.41
CA ALA A 139 -6.97 1.13 -7.87
C ALA A 139 -8.04 0.10 -8.27
N MET A 140 -9.30 0.53 -8.41
CA MET A 140 -10.39 -0.28 -8.95
C MET A 140 -10.38 -0.42 -10.49
N GLY A 141 -9.39 0.18 -11.17
CA GLY A 141 -9.24 0.10 -12.63
C GLY A 141 -9.91 1.22 -13.42
N TYR A 142 -10.68 2.11 -12.78
CA TYR A 142 -11.33 3.22 -13.48
C TYR A 142 -10.31 4.26 -13.96
N ARG A 143 -10.59 4.85 -15.11
CA ARG A 143 -9.80 5.94 -15.71
C ARG A 143 -10.74 7.04 -16.17
N LYS A 144 -10.28 8.28 -16.05
CA LYS A 144 -11.01 9.43 -16.59
C LYS A 144 -10.97 9.36 -18.10
N LEU A 145 -12.08 9.00 -18.72
CA LEU A 145 -12.27 9.12 -20.16
C LEU A 145 -12.70 10.54 -20.48
N SER A 146 -11.90 11.25 -21.27
CA SER A 146 -12.30 12.51 -21.87
C SER A 146 -12.42 12.31 -23.37
N ALA A 147 -13.56 12.71 -23.94
CA ALA A 147 -13.67 12.82 -25.39
C ALA A 147 -12.58 13.76 -25.91
N ARG A 148 -11.99 13.42 -27.07
CA ARG A 148 -11.04 14.32 -27.73
C ARG A 148 -11.82 15.59 -28.11
N PRO A 149 -11.41 16.79 -27.65
CA PRO A 149 -12.12 18.01 -27.99
C PRO A 149 -12.24 18.15 -29.51
N ARG A 150 -13.46 18.30 -30.01
CA ARG A 150 -13.75 18.65 -31.41
C ARG A 150 -14.09 20.13 -31.44
N HIS A 151 -13.46 20.87 -32.34
CA HIS A 151 -13.76 22.29 -32.52
C HIS A 151 -15.15 22.40 -33.17
N HIS A 152 -16.03 23.27 -32.67
CA HIS A 152 -17.40 23.40 -33.16
C HIS A 152 -17.46 23.84 -34.64
N ALA A 153 -16.45 24.57 -35.11
CA ALA A 153 -16.29 24.95 -36.52
C ALA A 153 -15.44 23.96 -37.34
N GLN A 154 -15.25 22.72 -36.86
CA GLN A 154 -14.55 21.69 -37.60
C GLN A 154 -15.44 21.17 -38.73
N ASP A 155 -15.18 21.64 -39.95
CA ASP A 155 -15.80 21.10 -41.15
C ASP A 155 -15.22 19.70 -41.47
N PRO A 156 -16.04 18.63 -41.43
CA PRO A 156 -15.59 17.27 -41.71
C PRO A 156 -15.09 17.11 -43.15
N GLU A 157 -15.60 17.88 -44.11
CA GLU A 157 -15.17 17.84 -45.51
C GLU A 157 -13.80 18.51 -45.67
N ALA A 158 -13.60 19.70 -45.08
CA ALA A 158 -12.30 20.36 -45.04
C ALA A 158 -11.22 19.52 -44.32
N ALA A 159 -11.60 18.77 -43.27
CA ALA A 159 -10.69 17.87 -42.56
C ALA A 159 -10.29 16.64 -43.40
N ALA A 160 -11.18 16.14 -44.26
CA ALA A 160 -10.88 15.07 -45.21
C ALA A 160 -9.94 15.54 -46.32
N ILE A 161 -10.13 16.78 -46.81
CA ILE A 161 -9.25 17.41 -47.81
C ILE A 161 -7.87 17.74 -47.21
N PHE A 162 -7.82 18.20 -45.96
CA PHE A 162 -6.57 18.53 -45.27
C PHE A 162 -5.76 17.29 -44.82
N LYS A 163 -6.35 16.09 -44.86
CA LYS A 163 -5.63 14.83 -44.61
C LYS A 163 -4.59 14.60 -45.73
N LYS A 164 -3.42 15.24 -45.55
CA LYS A 164 -2.29 15.19 -46.49
C LYS A 164 -1.88 13.74 -46.76
N THR A 165 -2.01 13.32 -48.01
CA THR A 165 -1.11 12.38 -48.68
C THR A 165 0.29 13.01 -48.77
N SER A 166 0.94 13.18 -47.61
CA SER A 166 2.35 13.55 -47.60
C SER A 166 3.16 12.34 -48.10
N PRO A 167 3.97 12.46 -49.15
CA PRO A 167 4.89 11.40 -49.54
C PRO A 167 5.81 11.07 -48.37
N THR A 168 6.04 9.79 -48.10
CA THR A 168 6.90 9.28 -47.02
C THR A 168 8.39 9.47 -47.33
N VAL A 169 8.80 10.63 -47.82
CA VAL A 169 10.18 10.87 -48.25
C VAL A 169 10.92 11.70 -47.21
N TRP A 170 11.38 11.03 -46.15
CA TRP A 170 12.47 11.54 -45.33
C TRP A 170 13.76 11.48 -46.17
N ARG A 171 14.05 12.53 -46.96
CA ARG A 171 15.38 12.67 -47.57
C ARG A 171 16.39 12.83 -46.43
N ARG A 172 17.17 11.77 -46.14
CA ARG A 172 18.37 11.89 -45.30
C ARG A 172 19.27 12.96 -45.92
N SER A 173 19.62 13.98 -45.16
CA SER A 173 20.64 14.94 -45.58
C SER A 173 21.95 14.16 -45.82
N ARG A 174 22.58 14.39 -46.98
CA ARG A 174 23.84 13.77 -47.33
C ARG A 174 24.90 14.29 -46.34
N LYS A 175 25.63 13.39 -45.67
CA LYS A 175 26.76 13.78 -44.81
C LYS A 175 27.76 14.57 -45.67
N LEU A 176 28.11 15.78 -45.24
CA LEU A 176 29.20 16.56 -45.83
C LEU A 176 30.49 15.75 -45.70
N SER A 177 31.17 15.50 -46.82
CA SER A 177 32.48 14.86 -46.84
C SER A 177 33.49 15.78 -46.15
N ALA A 178 34.33 15.21 -45.29
CA ALA A 178 35.45 15.90 -44.67
C ALA A 178 36.32 16.57 -45.74
N ALA A 179 36.57 17.87 -45.59
CA ALA A 179 37.55 18.57 -46.39
C ALA A 179 38.95 18.13 -45.98
N SER A 180 39.74 17.76 -46.98
CA SER A 180 41.15 17.39 -46.87
C SER A 180 42.06 18.63 -46.87
N ARG A 181 43.16 18.50 -46.13
CA ARG A 181 44.37 19.36 -45.98
C ARG A 181 44.31 20.44 -44.92
#